data_AF-A0A3N4JTZ8-F1
#
_entry.id   AF-A0A3N4JTZ8-F1
#
_cell.length_a   1.000
_cell.length_b   1.000
_cell.length_c   1.000
_cell.angle_alpha   90.00
_cell.angle_beta   90.00
_cell.angle_gamma   90.00
#
_symmetry.space_group_name_H-M   'P 1'
#
loop_
_entity.id
_entity.type
_entity.pdbx_description
1 polymer ?
#
loop_
_entity_poly.entity_id
_entity_poly.type
_entity_poly.pdbx_seq_one_letter_code
_entity_poly.pdbx_strand_id
1 'polypeptide(L)'
;PIYLKDRLPKIDYDQFISLVTAIQISTDYTISISERDQAQIILSDFLKYYENHFYQKDWNRLSAMWPVFHYLTHVANTLTDCGPGWVYWQFLIERL
;
A
#
# COMPACT_ATOMS: atom_id res chain seq x y z
N PRO A 1 -12.39 -8.18 0.44
CA PRO A 1 -12.41 -7.95 1.91
C PRO A 1 -13.78 -7.40 2.34
N ILE A 2 -14.37 -7.84 3.46
CA ILE A 2 -15.61 -7.24 4.01
C ILE A 2 -15.33 -6.25 5.15
N TYR A 3 -14.10 -6.23 5.65
CA TYR A 3 -13.65 -5.36 6.72
C TYR A 3 -13.83 -3.88 6.34
N LEU A 4 -14.45 -3.09 7.23
CA LEU A 4 -14.74 -1.65 7.09
C LEU A 4 -15.75 -1.21 6.01
N LYS A 5 -16.37 -2.14 5.28
CA LYS A 5 -17.30 -1.83 4.16
C LYS A 5 -18.42 -0.84 4.48
N ASP A 6 -18.99 -0.94 5.67
CA ASP A 6 -20.09 -0.07 6.13
C ASP A 6 -19.64 0.91 7.22
N ARG A 7 -18.32 1.04 7.44
CA ARG A 7 -17.72 1.92 8.45
C ARG A 7 -16.98 3.10 7.83
N LEU A 8 -16.47 2.92 6.61
CA LEU A 8 -15.78 3.97 5.88
C LEU A 8 -16.72 4.63 4.86
N PRO A 9 -16.54 5.93 4.58
CA PRO A 9 -17.06 6.54 3.36
C PRO A 9 -16.70 5.70 2.15
N LYS A 10 -17.60 5.61 1.17
CA LYS A 10 -17.41 4.75 -0.01
C LYS A 10 -16.06 4.97 -0.69
N ILE A 11 -15.66 6.23 -0.86
CA ILE A 11 -14.39 6.60 -1.50
C ILE A 11 -13.19 6.06 -0.72
N ASP A 12 -13.19 6.18 0.60
CA ASP A 12 -12.11 5.69 1.46
C ASP A 12 -12.07 4.17 1.48
N TYR A 13 -13.24 3.53 1.45
CA TYR A 13 -13.34 2.08 1.35
C TYR A 13 -12.79 1.56 0.02
N ASP A 14 -13.15 2.18 -1.11
CA ASP A 14 -12.66 1.78 -2.42
C ASP A 14 -11.12 1.88 -2.47
N GLN A 15 -10.55 2.95 -1.90
CA GLN A 15 -9.10 3.15 -1.83
C GLN A 15 -8.42 2.16 -0.86
N PHE A 16 -9.07 1.82 0.25
CA PHE A 16 -8.63 0.73 1.13
C PHE A 16 -8.60 -0.61 0.39
N ILE A 17 -9.61 -0.92 -0.41
CA ILE A 17 -9.65 -2.15 -1.21
C ILE A 17 -8.54 -2.15 -2.28
N SER A 18 -8.28 -1.01 -2.93
CA SER A 18 -7.14 -0.85 -3.84
C SER A 18 -5.82 -1.16 -3.13
N LEU A 19 -5.57 -0.58 -1.95
CA LEU A 19 -4.37 -0.87 -1.16
C LEU A 19 -4.27 -2.36 -0.83
N VAL A 20 -5.33 -2.99 -0.33
CA VAL A 20 -5.33 -4.43 -0.02
C VAL A 20 -5.00 -5.26 -1.26
N THR A 21 -5.56 -4.90 -2.41
CA THR A 21 -5.31 -5.59 -3.69
C THR A 21 -3.83 -5.53 -4.07
N ALA A 22 -3.20 -4.35 -3.97
CA ALA A 22 -1.78 -4.21 -4.26
C ALA A 22 -0.89 -5.00 -3.30
N ILE A 23 -1.22 -5.01 -2.00
CA ILE A 23 -0.49 -5.81 -1.01
C ILE A 23 -0.63 -7.30 -1.28
N GLN A 24 -1.84 -7.78 -1.65
CA GLN A 24 -2.04 -9.18 -2.02
C GLN A 24 -1.19 -9.58 -3.22
N ILE A 25 -1.16 -8.76 -4.28
CA ILE A 25 -0.27 -8.99 -5.43
C ILE A 25 1.20 -9.04 -4.99
N SER A 26 1.61 -8.09 -4.16
CA SER A 26 2.99 -7.95 -3.71
C SER A 26 3.44 -9.09 -2.79
N THR A 27 2.51 -9.81 -2.17
CA THR A 27 2.79 -10.88 -1.20
C THR A 27 2.45 -12.28 -1.73
N ASP A 28 2.03 -12.38 -3.00
CA ASP A 28 1.74 -13.67 -3.63
C ASP A 28 3.01 -14.52 -3.80
N TYR A 29 2.86 -15.84 -3.86
CA TYR A 29 3.97 -16.79 -3.95
C TYR A 29 4.83 -16.57 -5.19
N THR A 30 4.19 -16.17 -6.28
CA THR A 30 4.80 -15.85 -7.56
C THR A 30 4.24 -14.53 -8.06
N ILE A 31 5.08 -13.72 -8.69
CA ILE A 31 4.66 -12.43 -9.26
C ILE A 31 5.22 -12.27 -10.66
N SER A 32 4.36 -11.97 -11.62
CA SER A 32 4.76 -11.58 -12.97
C SER A 32 5.15 -10.11 -13.03
N ILE A 33 5.87 -9.73 -14.09
CA ILE A 33 6.23 -8.32 -14.35
C ILE A 33 4.97 -7.44 -14.45
N SER A 34 3.93 -7.92 -15.14
CA SER A 34 2.67 -7.19 -15.28
C SER A 34 1.93 -6.99 -13.96
N GLU A 35 1.94 -7.99 -13.08
CA GLU A 35 1.32 -7.89 -11.75
C GLU A 35 2.09 -6.92 -10.85
N ARG A 36 3.43 -6.97 -10.90
CA ARG A 36 4.27 -5.99 -10.22
C ARG A 36 3.97 -4.56 -10.69
N ASP A 37 3.90 -4.35 -12.00
CA ASP A 37 3.64 -3.02 -12.57
C ASP A 37 2.22 -2.54 -12.20
N GLN A 38 1.25 -3.46 -12.16
CA GLN A 38 -0.10 -3.17 -11.65
C GLN A 38 -0.08 -2.77 -10.18
N ALA A 39 0.64 -3.50 -9.32
CA ALA A 39 0.77 -3.15 -7.90
C ALA A 39 1.39 -1.75 -7.73
N GLN A 40 2.41 -1.41 -8.52
CA GLN A 40 3.03 -0.08 -8.50
C GLN A 40 2.03 1.03 -8.85
N ILE A 41 1.23 0.84 -9.89
CA ILE A 41 0.21 1.81 -10.31
C ILE A 41 -0.81 2.01 -9.19
N ILE A 42 -1.34 0.91 -8.63
CA ILE A 42 -2.34 0.96 -7.57
C ILE A 42 -1.79 1.67 -6.32
N LEU A 43 -0.57 1.34 -5.88
CA LEU A 43 0.05 2.00 -4.73
C LEU A 43 0.31 3.48 -4.97
N SER A 44 0.76 3.84 -6.17
CA SER A 44 0.98 5.24 -6.55
C SER A 44 -0.31 6.04 -6.52
N ASP A 45 -1.41 5.48 -7.01
CA ASP A 45 -2.71 6.16 -7.02
C ASP A 45 -3.33 6.24 -5.63
N PHE A 46 -3.18 5.20 -4.81
CA PHE A 46 -3.54 5.23 -3.40
C PHE A 46 -2.78 6.34 -2.65
N LEU A 47 -1.47 6.47 -2.86
CA LEU A 47 -0.66 7.51 -2.21
C LEU A 47 -1.07 8.93 -2.64
N LYS A 48 -1.36 9.15 -3.93
CA LYS A 48 -1.92 10.43 -4.40
C LYS A 48 -3.26 10.72 -3.74
N TYR A 49 -4.13 9.73 -3.61
CA TYR A 49 -5.40 9.89 -2.90
C TYR A 49 -5.14 10.25 -1.43
N TYR A 50 -4.26 9.53 -0.74
CA TYR A 50 -3.97 9.76 0.68
C TYR A 50 -3.37 11.16 0.91
N GLU A 51 -2.42 11.57 0.05
CA GLU A 51 -1.80 12.90 0.08
C GLU A 51 -2.83 14.01 -0.10
N ASN A 52 -3.76 13.87 -1.04
CA ASN A 52 -4.75 14.91 -1.33
C ASN A 52 -5.96 14.89 -0.37
N HIS A 53 -6.33 13.72 0.17
CA HIS A 53 -7.53 13.57 1.00
C HIS A 53 -7.25 13.75 2.49
N PHE A 54 -6.22 13.08 3.02
CA PHE A 54 -5.90 13.09 4.45
C PHE A 54 -4.79 14.06 4.83
N TYR A 55 -3.72 14.18 4.04
CA TYR A 55 -2.66 15.15 4.34
C TYR A 55 -2.98 16.55 3.82
N GLN A 56 -3.66 16.63 2.67
CA GLN A 56 -4.08 17.88 2.03
C GLN A 56 -2.93 18.85 1.72
N LYS A 57 -1.69 18.36 1.69
CA LYS A 57 -0.48 19.17 1.47
C LYS A 57 -0.32 20.31 2.48
N ASP A 58 -0.83 20.10 3.70
CA ASP A 58 -0.77 21.06 4.80
C ASP A 58 0.26 20.60 5.84
N TRP A 59 1.27 21.43 6.09
CA TRP A 59 2.30 21.19 7.10
C TRP A 59 1.73 20.94 8.50
N ASN A 60 0.60 21.56 8.86
CA ASN A 60 -0.04 21.34 10.16
C ASN A 60 -0.62 19.92 10.30
N ARG A 61 -0.75 19.19 9.18
CA ARG A 61 -1.24 17.82 9.09
C ARG A 61 -0.14 16.81 8.84
N LEU A 62 1.12 17.19 8.99
CA LEU A 62 2.27 16.28 8.80
C LEU A 62 2.16 15.01 9.67
N SER A 63 1.50 15.09 10.82
CA SER A 63 1.20 13.94 11.69
C SER A 63 0.36 12.84 11.03
N ALA A 64 -0.35 13.13 9.93
CA ALA A 64 -1.06 12.13 9.13
C ALA A 64 -0.12 11.34 8.20
N MET A 65 1.09 11.86 7.92
CA MET A 65 2.00 11.29 6.94
C MET A 65 3.07 10.44 7.61
N TRP A 66 2.64 9.26 8.07
CA TRP A 66 3.51 8.32 8.78
C TRP A 66 4.56 7.71 7.83
N PRO A 67 5.75 7.34 8.34
CA PRO A 67 6.79 6.70 7.53
C PRO A 67 6.32 5.47 6.75
N VAL A 68 5.30 4.76 7.26
CA VAL A 68 4.70 3.61 6.56
C VAL A 68 4.16 3.96 5.17
N PHE A 69 3.59 5.15 4.98
CA PHE A 69 3.12 5.60 3.66
C PHE A 69 4.28 5.91 2.71
N HIS A 70 5.41 6.40 3.23
CA HIS A 70 6.62 6.54 2.44
C HIS A 70 7.16 5.16 2.02
N TYR A 71 7.14 4.16 2.90
CA TYR A 71 7.61 2.82 2.52
C TYR A 71 6.81 2.19 1.38
N LEU A 72 5.52 2.53 1.22
CA LEU A 72 4.72 2.07 0.08
C LEU A 72 5.29 2.51 -1.27
N THR A 73 6.04 3.62 -1.36
CA THR A 73 6.66 4.06 -2.63
C THR A 73 7.79 3.14 -3.08
N HIS A 74 8.37 2.37 -2.16
CA HIS A 74 9.51 1.50 -2.45
C HIS A 74 9.10 0.07 -2.78
N VAL A 75 7.82 -0.30 -2.59
CA VAL A 75 7.35 -1.68 -2.74
C VAL A 75 7.71 -2.25 -4.12
N ALA A 76 7.40 -1.59 -5.24
CA ALA A 76 7.71 -2.20 -6.54
C ALA A 76 9.21 -2.29 -6.87
N ASN A 77 10.02 -1.36 -6.36
CA ASN A 77 11.47 -1.47 -6.48
C ASN A 77 11.94 -2.71 -5.71
N THR A 78 11.46 -2.89 -4.47
CA THR A 78 11.79 -4.09 -3.68
C THR A 78 11.30 -5.38 -4.32
N LEU A 79 10.14 -5.38 -5.01
CA LEU A 79 9.66 -6.55 -5.74
C LEU A 79 10.57 -6.93 -6.92
N THR A 80 11.20 -5.94 -7.53
CA THR A 80 12.17 -6.15 -8.62
C THR A 80 13.49 -6.70 -8.10
N ASP A 81 13.96 -6.13 -7.00
CA ASP A 81 15.29 -6.42 -6.45
C ASP A 81 15.31 -7.72 -5.63
N CYS A 82 14.23 -8.02 -4.91
CA CYS A 82 14.17 -9.09 -3.91
C CYS A 82 13.16 -10.20 -4.26
N GLY A 83 12.36 -10.04 -5.32
CA GLY A 83 11.29 -10.97 -5.66
C GLY A 83 9.99 -10.70 -4.88
N PRO A 84 9.09 -11.69 -4.71
CA PRO A 84 7.83 -11.46 -4.01
C PRO A 84 8.01 -11.14 -2.52
N GLY A 85 7.12 -10.30 -1.99
CA GLY A 85 7.16 -9.77 -0.63
C GLY A 85 7.26 -10.83 0.45
N TRP A 86 6.57 -11.96 0.33
CA TRP A 86 6.58 -13.02 1.35
C TRP A 86 7.98 -13.60 1.63
N VAL A 87 8.95 -13.43 0.71
CA VAL A 87 10.32 -13.96 0.86
C VAL A 87 11.15 -13.11 1.82
N TYR A 88 10.88 -11.81 1.90
CA TYR A 88 11.71 -10.84 2.66
C TYR A 88 10.91 -9.95 3.61
N TRP A 89 9.58 -9.99 3.56
CA TRP A 89 8.72 -9.19 4.41
C TRP A 89 8.80 -9.74 5.83
N GLN A 90 9.46 -8.98 6.71
CA GLN A 90 9.42 -9.23 8.15
C GLN A 90 8.27 -8.43 8.74
N PHE A 91 7.21 -9.11 9.18
CA PHE A 91 6.33 -8.46 10.15
C PHE A 91 7.19 -8.21 11.39
N LEU A 92 7.35 -6.96 11.81
CA LEU A 92 8.03 -6.63 13.08
C LEU A 92 7.38 -7.32 14.30
N ILE A 93 6.24 -7.99 14.11
CA ILE A 93 5.52 -8.82 15.08
C ILE A 93 6.17 -10.21 15.26
N GLU A 94 7.02 -10.70 14.34
CA GLU A 94 7.66 -12.04 14.43
C GLU A 94 8.98 -12.07 15.23
N ARG A 95 9.19 -11.08 16.10
CA ARG A 95 10.23 -11.13 17.14
C ARG A 95 9.64 -10.72 18.49
N LEU A 96 9.06 -11.70 19.18
CA LEU A 96 9.03 -11.78 20.64
C LEU A 96 9.60 -13.13 21.07
#